data_AF-A0A5S3Y7J3-F1
#
_entry.id   AF-A0A5S3Y7J3-F1
#
_cell.length_a   1.000
_cell.length_b   1.000
_cell.length_c   1.000
_cell.angle_alpha   90.00
_cell.angle_beta   90.00
_cell.angle_gamma   90.00
#
_symmetry.space_group_name_H-M   'P 1'
#
loop_
_entity.id
_entity.type
_entity.pdbx_description
1 polymer ?
#
loop_
_entity_poly.entity_id
_entity_poly.type
_entity_poly.pdbx_seq_one_letter_code
_entity_poly.pdbx_strand_id
1 'polypeptide(L)'
;MVGSVRSKTQERELDAYLELWARWVHSGAVRRSTSIMQIIMEQGSFARGCSGSRALVTDCVELTIESSLLRLKEKNKNAVLVCRYEYGALLIKNLPVDAKRVDRALRLGMSLRTYNRRLAEAREWLTGCLIASGDMQ
;
A
#
# COMPACT_ATOMS: atom_id res chain seq x y z
N MET A 1 -25.39 5.00 1.70
CA MET A 1 -23.98 4.56 1.61
C MET A 1 -23.64 4.51 0.13
N VAL A 2 -22.96 5.54 -0.38
CA VAL A 2 -22.54 5.59 -1.78
C VAL A 2 -21.35 4.64 -1.89
N GLY A 3 -21.57 3.43 -2.38
CA GLY A 3 -20.48 2.57 -2.80
C GLY A 3 -19.87 3.20 -4.04
N SER A 4 -18.69 3.80 -3.91
CA SER A 4 -17.95 4.32 -5.06
C SER A 4 -17.62 3.15 -5.98
N VAL A 5 -18.35 3.03 -7.09
CA VAL A 5 -18.10 2.01 -8.12
C VAL A 5 -16.83 2.43 -8.85
N ARG A 6 -15.68 1.86 -8.45
CA ARG A 6 -14.40 2.08 -9.13
C ARG A 6 -14.52 1.62 -10.58
N SER A 7 -13.91 2.38 -11.49
CA SER A 7 -13.79 1.92 -12.87
C SER A 7 -12.88 0.69 -12.93
N LYS A 8 -13.12 -0.24 -13.87
CA LYS A 8 -12.26 -1.42 -14.05
C LYS A 8 -10.79 -1.04 -14.29
N THR A 9 -10.55 0.13 -14.87
CA THR A 9 -9.21 0.68 -15.10
C THR A 9 -8.53 1.05 -13.78
N GLN A 10 -9.22 1.77 -12.90
CA GLN A 10 -8.72 2.14 -11.57
C GLN A 10 -8.43 0.92 -10.69
N GLU A 11 -9.24 -0.14 -10.81
CA GLU A 11 -8.97 -1.37 -10.07
C GLU A 11 -7.66 -2.04 -10.51
N ARG A 12 -7.41 -2.11 -11.82
CA ARG A 12 -6.17 -2.68 -12.38
C ARG A 12 -4.95 -1.84 -12.04
N GLU A 13 -5.09 -0.52 -12.12
CA GLU A 13 -4.01 0.41 -11.81
C GLU A 13 -3.63 0.34 -10.32
N LEU A 14 -4.63 0.35 -9.43
CA LEU A 14 -4.41 0.15 -8.00
C LEU A 14 -3.72 -1.19 -7.69
N ASP A 15 -4.13 -2.27 -8.37
CA ASP A 15 -3.51 -3.58 -8.20
C ASP A 15 -2.04 -3.58 -8.65
N ALA A 16 -1.73 -2.94 -9.77
CA ALA A 16 -0.35 -2.78 -10.24
C ALA A 16 0.51 -2.00 -9.23
N TYR A 17 0.00 -0.89 -8.70
CA TYR A 17 0.73 -0.12 -7.69
C TYR A 17 0.93 -0.89 -6.38
N LEU A 18 -0.05 -1.69 -5.95
CA LEU A 18 0.07 -2.49 -4.73
C LEU A 18 1.02 -3.68 -4.88
N GLU A 19 1.09 -4.27 -6.06
CA GLU A 19 2.12 -5.29 -6.37
C GLU A 19 3.54 -4.70 -6.35
N LEU A 20 3.73 -3.51 -6.95
CA LEU A 20 5.01 -2.80 -6.92
C LEU A 20 5.40 -2.42 -5.49
N TRP A 21 4.47 -1.84 -4.73
CA TRP A 21 4.67 -1.52 -3.32
C TRP A 21 5.03 -2.74 -2.48
N ALA A 22 4.36 -3.89 -2.66
CA ALA A 22 4.68 -5.09 -1.90
C ALA A 22 6.11 -5.60 -2.17
N ARG A 23 6.58 -5.53 -3.42
CA ARG A 23 7.98 -5.83 -3.78
C ARG A 23 8.94 -4.83 -3.16
N TRP A 24 8.59 -3.55 -3.18
CA TRP A 24 9.37 -2.46 -2.59
C TRP A 24 9.50 -2.57 -1.05
N VAL A 25 8.47 -3.07 -0.35
CA VAL A 25 8.53 -3.35 1.10
C VAL A 25 9.61 -4.41 1.41
N HIS A 26 9.75 -5.43 0.56
CA HIS A 26 10.75 -6.50 0.73
C HIS A 26 12.17 -6.10 0.32
N SER A 27 12.33 -5.17 -0.63
CA SER A 27 13.65 -4.67 -1.04
C SER A 27 14.39 -3.90 0.08
N GLY A 28 13.69 -3.61 1.17
CA GLY A 28 14.26 -3.06 2.40
C GLY A 28 14.31 -1.54 2.44
N ALA A 29 13.71 -0.85 1.45
CA ALA A 29 13.66 0.61 1.38
C ALA A 29 13.00 1.26 2.61
N VAL A 30 12.06 0.59 3.28
CA VAL A 30 11.44 1.05 4.54
C VAL A 30 12.19 0.57 5.78
N ARG A 31 12.90 -0.57 5.69
CA ARG A 31 13.50 -1.25 6.85
C ARG A 31 14.91 -0.77 7.20
N ARG A 32 15.67 -0.22 6.24
CA ARG A 32 17.02 0.32 6.50
C ARG A 32 16.98 1.73 7.09
N SER A 33 15.94 2.47 6.74
CA SER A 33 15.69 3.83 7.14
C SER A 33 14.89 3.91 8.43
N THR A 34 15.48 4.42 9.50
CA THR A 34 14.79 4.61 10.80
C THR A 34 13.86 5.82 10.83
N SER A 35 13.95 6.70 9.82
CA SER A 35 13.04 7.83 9.63
C SER A 35 12.70 8.02 8.14
N ILE A 36 11.54 8.62 7.85
CA ILE A 36 11.14 9.03 6.49
C ILE A 36 12.20 9.96 5.88
N MET A 37 12.84 10.81 6.69
CA MET A 37 13.92 11.70 6.26
C MET A 37 15.15 10.90 5.81
N GLN A 38 15.46 9.80 6.50
CA GLN A 38 16.54 8.89 6.13
C GLN A 38 16.21 8.12 4.84
N ILE A 39 14.95 7.78 4.56
CA ILE A 39 14.54 7.26 3.24
C ILE A 39 14.88 8.28 2.15
N ILE A 40 14.48 9.54 2.35
CA ILE A 40 14.70 10.62 1.37
C ILE A 40 16.20 10.86 1.13
N MET A 41 17.02 10.80 2.18
CA MET A 41 18.48 10.99 2.08
C MET A 41 19.21 9.77 1.49
N GLU A 42 18.86 8.54 1.89
CA GLU A 42 19.48 7.31 1.37
C GLU A 42 19.11 7.07 -0.10
N GLN A 43 17.93 7.51 -0.52
CA GLN A 43 17.51 7.49 -1.93
C GLN A 43 17.97 8.74 -2.71
N GLY A 44 18.90 9.53 -2.16
CA GLY A 44 19.45 10.78 -2.69
C GLY A 44 20.26 10.67 -3.99
N SER A 45 19.90 9.76 -4.92
CA SER A 45 20.42 9.75 -6.28
C SER A 45 19.33 9.45 -7.30
N PHE A 46 18.37 10.36 -7.44
CA PHE A 46 17.74 10.65 -8.73
C PHE A 46 18.16 12.05 -9.17
N ALA A 47 19.48 12.27 -9.28
CA ALA A 47 20.01 13.37 -10.06
C ALA A 47 19.79 13.06 -11.55
N ARG A 48 18.56 13.17 -12.03
CA ARG A 48 18.32 13.48 -13.44
C ARG A 48 18.11 14.98 -13.50
N GLY A 49 19.17 15.68 -13.89
CA GLY A 49 19.29 17.12 -13.74
C GLY A 49 18.12 17.90 -14.31
N CYS A 50 17.66 18.89 -13.56
CA CYS A 50 17.23 20.18 -14.08
C CYS A 50 17.16 21.16 -12.91
N SER A 51 17.92 22.25 -13.06
CA SER A 51 17.92 23.40 -12.16
C SER A 51 16.52 24.00 -12.06
N GLY A 52 16.03 24.19 -10.84
CA GLY A 52 14.81 24.93 -10.57
C GLY A 52 14.14 24.47 -9.28
N SER A 53 14.15 25.34 -8.28
CA SER A 53 13.51 25.18 -6.98
C SER A 53 12.06 24.72 -7.11
N ARG A 54 11.84 23.41 -7.04
CA ARG A 54 10.54 22.78 -6.86
C ARG A 54 10.62 22.07 -5.52
N ALA A 55 9.69 22.38 -4.63
CA ALA A 55 9.56 21.71 -3.33
C ALA A 55 9.78 20.21 -3.50
N LEU A 56 10.51 19.58 -2.59
CA LEU A 56 10.81 18.15 -2.55
C LEU A 56 9.51 17.35 -2.71
N VAL A 57 9.13 17.07 -3.96
CA VAL A 57 8.01 16.21 -4.26
C VAL A 57 8.54 14.82 -4.02
N THR A 58 8.11 14.19 -2.94
CA THR A 58 8.24 12.75 -2.73
C THR A 58 7.42 12.03 -3.79
N ASP A 59 7.89 12.04 -5.04
CA ASP A 59 7.27 11.43 -6.23
C ASP A 59 7.47 9.90 -6.26
N CYS A 60 7.09 9.20 -5.18
CA CYS A 60 7.07 7.73 -5.18
C CYS A 60 5.72 7.23 -4.69
N VAL A 61 4.96 6.62 -5.59
CA VAL A 61 3.63 6.05 -5.31
C VAL A 61 3.68 5.06 -4.14
N GLU A 62 4.77 4.30 -3.99
CA GLU A 62 4.97 3.36 -2.88
C GLU A 62 5.04 4.06 -1.52
N LEU A 63 5.66 5.24 -1.45
CA LEU A 63 5.68 6.06 -0.23
C LEU A 63 4.32 6.67 0.07
N THR A 64 3.58 7.10 -0.96
CA THR A 64 2.19 7.53 -0.82
C THR A 64 1.32 6.40 -0.26
N ILE A 65 1.48 5.18 -0.76
CA ILE A 65 0.77 3.99 -0.25
C ILE A 65 1.14 3.71 1.21
N GLU A 66 2.44 3.66 1.53
CA GLU A 66 2.91 3.32 2.87
C GLU A 66 2.46 4.35 3.92
N SER A 67 2.58 5.65 3.61
CA SER A 67 2.12 6.73 4.48
C SER A 67 0.59 6.75 4.63
N SER A 68 -0.16 6.43 3.57
CA SER A 68 -1.61 6.30 3.60
C SER A 68 -2.07 5.11 4.45
N LEU A 69 -1.38 3.97 4.37
CA LEU A 69 -1.61 2.82 5.25
C LEU A 69 -1.25 3.12 6.70
N LEU A 70 -0.20 3.90 6.96
CA LEU A 70 0.16 4.33 8.32
C LEU A 70 -0.97 5.16 8.95
N ARG A 71 -1.54 6.10 8.19
CA ARG A 71 -2.71 6.90 8.62
C ARG A 71 -3.95 6.03 8.82
N LEU A 72 -4.21 5.07 7.92
CA LEU A 72 -5.34 4.15 8.05
C LEU A 72 -5.21 3.26 9.30
N LYS A 73 -3.99 2.90 9.70
CA LYS A 73 -3.72 2.04 10.85
C LYS A 73 -4.26 2.63 12.16
N GLU A 74 -4.31 3.96 12.30
CA GLU A 74 -4.89 4.64 13.46
C GLU A 74 -6.40 4.38 13.58
N LYS A 75 -7.10 4.31 12.44
CA LYS A 75 -8.55 4.08 12.37
C LYS A 75 -8.90 2.59 12.37
N ASN A 76 -8.17 1.80 11.58
CA ASN A 76 -8.46 0.39 11.39
C ASN A 76 -7.19 -0.43 11.11
N LYS A 77 -6.61 -0.95 12.20
CA LYS A 77 -5.43 -1.82 12.17
C LYS A 77 -5.65 -3.08 11.34
N ASN A 78 -6.86 -3.65 11.37
CA ASN A 78 -7.17 -4.91 10.69
C ASN A 78 -7.25 -4.74 9.17
N ALA A 79 -7.75 -3.61 8.67
CA ALA A 79 -7.76 -3.31 7.23
C ALA A 79 -6.34 -3.22 6.65
N VAL A 80 -5.44 -2.52 7.35
CA VAL A 80 -4.02 -2.42 6.97
C VAL A 80 -3.34 -3.78 6.98
N LEU A 81 -3.60 -4.56 8.03
CA LEU A 81 -3.02 -5.89 8.20
C LEU A 81 -3.49 -6.85 7.10
N VAL A 82 -4.78 -6.87 6.77
CA VAL A 82 -5.34 -7.63 5.65
C VAL A 82 -4.72 -7.20 4.32
N CYS A 83 -4.61 -5.90 4.05
CA CYS A 83 -3.99 -5.39 2.82
C CYS A 83 -2.54 -5.87 2.68
N ARG A 84 -1.74 -5.76 3.75
CA ARG A 84 -0.34 -6.22 3.75
C ARG A 84 -0.20 -7.71 3.50
N TYR A 85 -1.09 -8.53 4.07
CA TYR A 85 -1.08 -9.98 3.78
C TYR A 85 -1.59 -10.30 2.39
N GLU A 86 -2.55 -9.54 1.87
CA GLU A 86 -3.17 -9.81 0.57
C GLU A 86 -2.15 -9.71 -0.57
N TYR A 87 -1.37 -8.62 -0.57
CA TYR A 87 -0.34 -8.34 -1.58
C TYR A 87 1.03 -8.91 -1.24
N GLY A 88 1.14 -9.60 -0.10
CA GLY A 88 2.38 -10.24 0.33
C GLY A 88 3.43 -9.30 0.93
N ALA A 89 3.12 -8.03 1.21
CA ALA A 89 3.99 -7.12 1.96
C ALA A 89 4.28 -7.61 3.39
N LEU A 90 3.41 -8.45 3.95
CA LEU A 90 3.68 -9.28 5.12
C LEU A 90 3.46 -10.75 4.77
N LEU A 91 4.32 -11.62 5.31
CA LEU A 91 4.22 -13.06 5.12
C LEU A 91 3.59 -13.71 6.36
N ILE A 92 2.63 -14.61 6.12
CA ILE A 92 2.04 -15.43 7.19
C ILE A 92 2.91 -16.66 7.39
N LYS A 93 3.36 -16.88 8.64
CA LYS A 93 4.15 -18.08 8.97
C LYS A 93 3.37 -19.35 8.64
N ASN A 94 4.03 -20.26 7.90
CA ASN A 94 3.52 -21.56 7.48
C ASN A 94 2.32 -21.50 6.53
N LEU A 95 2.17 -20.42 5.78
CA LEU A 95 1.16 -20.31 4.73
C LEU A 95 1.86 -19.97 3.40
N PRO A 96 1.57 -20.70 2.31
CA PRO A 96 2.08 -20.35 0.99
C PRO A 96 1.71 -18.93 0.59
N VAL A 97 2.56 -18.27 -0.20
CA VAL A 97 2.28 -16.93 -0.73
C VAL A 97 0.98 -16.93 -1.55
N ASP A 98 0.75 -18.00 -2.31
CA ASP A 98 -0.44 -18.17 -3.17
C ASP A 98 -1.66 -18.75 -2.44
N ALA A 99 -1.64 -18.77 -1.10
CA ALA A 99 -2.76 -19.30 -0.32
C ALA A 99 -4.05 -18.52 -0.59
N LYS A 100 -5.17 -19.24 -0.59
CA LYS A 100 -6.49 -18.66 -0.85
C LYS A 100 -6.85 -17.68 0.26
N ARG A 101 -7.68 -16.68 -0.07
CA ARG A 101 -8.21 -15.71 0.92
C ARG A 101 -8.89 -16.37 2.10
N VAL A 102 -9.51 -17.54 1.91
CA VAL A 102 -10.14 -18.33 2.98
C VAL A 102 -9.12 -18.75 4.02
N ASP A 103 -7.98 -19.28 3.58
CA ASP A 103 -6.91 -19.76 4.46
C ASP A 103 -6.24 -18.59 5.18
N ARG A 104 -6.01 -17.48 4.46
CA ARG A 104 -5.52 -16.23 5.05
C ARG A 104 -6.48 -15.70 6.12
N ALA A 105 -7.79 -15.66 5.83
CA ALA A 105 -8.81 -15.19 6.78
C ALA A 105 -8.87 -16.08 8.03
N LEU A 106 -8.87 -17.40 7.86
CA LEU A 106 -8.84 -18.37 8.96
C LEU A 106 -7.61 -18.16 9.84
N ARG A 107 -6.44 -17.97 9.23
CA ARG A 107 -5.18 -17.76 9.95
C ARG A 107 -5.14 -16.44 10.71
N LEU A 108 -5.89 -15.44 10.24
CA LEU A 108 -6.10 -14.17 10.93
C LEU A 108 -7.24 -14.19 11.95
N GLY A 109 -7.90 -15.34 12.15
CA GLY A 109 -9.01 -15.48 13.09
C GLY A 109 -10.27 -14.72 12.69
N MET A 110 -10.50 -14.49 11.39
CA MET A 110 -11.67 -13.76 10.90
C MET A 110 -12.42 -14.49 9.80
N SER A 111 -13.71 -14.19 9.64
CA SER A 111 -14.51 -14.76 8.55
C SER A 111 -14.10 -14.19 7.19
N LEU A 112 -14.28 -14.96 6.11
CA LEU A 112 -14.01 -14.52 4.73
C LEU A 112 -14.75 -13.21 4.40
N ARG A 113 -16.00 -13.07 4.86
CA ARG A 113 -16.79 -11.84 4.70
C ARG A 113 -16.10 -10.65 5.36
N THR A 114 -15.60 -10.83 6.57
CA THR A 114 -14.88 -9.77 7.30
C THR A 114 -13.57 -9.43 6.58
N TYR A 115 -12.81 -10.44 6.14
CA TYR A 115 -11.58 -10.26 5.38
C TYR A 115 -11.81 -9.43 4.11
N ASN A 116 -12.79 -9.81 3.29
CA ASN A 116 -13.12 -9.10 2.06
C ASN A 116 -13.58 -7.66 2.33
N ARG A 117 -14.38 -7.43 3.38
CA ARG A 117 -14.79 -6.08 3.77
C ARG A 117 -13.60 -5.22 4.18
N ARG A 118 -12.68 -5.76 4.98
CA ARG A 118 -11.48 -5.05 5.44
C ARG A 118 -10.50 -4.76 4.29
N LEU A 119 -10.39 -5.69 3.35
CA LEU A 119 -9.62 -5.47 2.13
C LEU A 119 -10.24 -4.36 1.26
N ALA A 120 -11.57 -4.38 1.07
CA ALA A 120 -12.28 -3.36 0.33
C ALA A 120 -12.11 -1.96 0.95
N GLU A 121 -12.19 -1.87 2.29
CA GLU A 121 -11.98 -0.64 3.06
C GLU A 121 -10.56 -0.09 2.87
N ALA A 122 -9.54 -0.95 2.94
CA ALA A 122 -8.15 -0.53 2.68
C ALA A 122 -7.96 -0.04 1.25
N ARG A 123 -8.52 -0.75 0.27
CA ARG A 123 -8.44 -0.36 -1.15
C ARG A 123 -9.16 0.97 -1.42
N GLU A 124 -10.35 1.16 -0.86
CA GLU A 124 -11.11 2.40 -1.01
C GLU A 124 -10.36 3.60 -0.43
N TRP A 125 -9.78 3.45 0.76
CA TRP A 125 -8.93 4.47 1.36
C TRP A 125 -7.74 4.83 0.47
N LEU A 126 -7.02 3.82 -0.03
CA LEU A 126 -5.86 4.02 -0.90
C LEU A 126 -6.21 4.66 -2.24
N THR A 127 -7.31 4.23 -2.88
CA THR A 127 -7.83 4.87 -4.09
C THR A 127 -8.05 6.36 -3.85
N GLY A 128 -8.72 6.73 -2.75
CA GLY A 128 -8.96 8.13 -2.42
C GLY A 128 -7.67 8.92 -2.18
N CYS A 129 -6.69 8.32 -1.51
CA CYS A 129 -5.39 8.97 -1.28
C CYS A 129 -4.58 9.15 -2.57
N LEU A 130 -4.56 8.16 -3.45
CA LEU A 130 -3.80 8.20 -4.71
C LEU A 130 -4.41 9.17 -5.75
N ILE A 131 -5.74 9.27 -5.78
CA ILE A 131 -6.41 10.30 -6.59
C ILE A 131 -6.09 11.69 -6.03
N ALA A 132 -6.10 11.85 -4.70
CA ALA A 132 -5.80 13.13 -4.06
C ALA A 132 -4.34 13.57 -4.24
N SER A 133 -3.39 12.64 -4.33
CA SER A 133 -1.99 12.94 -4.65
C SER A 133 -1.74 13.19 -6.14
N GLY A 134 -2.68 12.79 -7.01
CA GLY A 134 -2.53 12.87 -8.46
C GLY A 134 -1.77 11.69 -9.08
N ASP A 135 -1.48 10.64 -8.29
CA ASP A 135 -0.80 9.42 -8.72
C ASP A 135 -1.71 8.49 -9.55
N MET A 136 -3.04 8.65 -9.44
CA MET A 136 -4.06 7.82 -10.10
C MET A 136 -5.22 8.69 -10.61
N GLN A 137 -5.79 8.34 -11.79
CA GLN A 137 -6.85 9.12 -12.44
C GLN A 137 -8.22 8.43 -12.49
#